data_AF-A0A939HI98-F1
#
_entry.id   AF-A0A939HI98-F1
#
_cell.length_a   1.000
_cell.length_b   1.000
_cell.length_c   1.000
_cell.angle_alpha   90.00
_cell.angle_beta   90.00
_cell.angle_gamma   90.00
#
_symmetry.space_group_name_H-M   'P 1'
#
loop_
_entity.id
_entity.type
_entity.pdbx_description
1 polymer ?
#
loop_
_entity_poly.entity_id
_entity_poly.type
_entity_poly.pdbx_seq_one_letter_code
_entity_poly.pdbx_strand_id
1 'polypeptide(L)'
;MTHRNKLLLVGLLTLAACQVPTEKQRRELDSMIGKQAADVVRTFGVPTRQFITGNHAFLAYITQETSYSSMPMGGWGGGWGGPGWGGGWGGGGWGWGGGWGGGWGWGGSMGTAYTYSCQTTFELVNGVVSSWTMRGDGC
;
A
#
# COMPACT_ATOMS: atom_id res chain seq x y z
N MET A 1 32.88 -10.73 -33.46
CA MET A 1 31.94 -9.58 -33.31
C MET A 1 30.56 -10.08 -32.89
N THR A 2 30.36 -10.61 -31.68
CA THR A 2 29.11 -11.32 -31.32
C THR A 2 28.65 -11.15 -29.85
N HIS A 3 29.17 -10.15 -29.13
CA HIS A 3 28.71 -9.88 -27.74
C HIS A 3 27.93 -8.56 -27.58
N ARG A 4 28.07 -7.62 -28.53
CA ARG A 4 27.45 -6.29 -28.43
C ARG A 4 25.92 -6.31 -28.62
N ASN A 5 25.37 -7.36 -29.23
CA ASN A 5 23.94 -7.48 -29.51
C ASN A 5 23.12 -8.18 -28.40
N LYS A 6 23.79 -8.80 -27.41
CA LYS A 6 23.10 -9.50 -26.30
C LYS A 6 22.83 -8.60 -25.10
N LEU A 7 23.50 -7.45 -25.02
CA LEU A 7 23.39 -6.51 -23.90
C LEU A 7 22.10 -5.67 -23.94
N LEU A 8 21.50 -5.49 -25.13
CA LEU A 8 20.25 -4.75 -25.30
C LEU A 8 18.99 -5.53 -24.88
N LEU A 9 19.06 -6.87 -24.83
CA LEU A 9 17.91 -7.71 -24.47
C LEU A 9 17.70 -7.85 -22.95
N VAL A 10 18.73 -7.62 -22.14
CA VAL A 10 18.65 -7.76 -20.68
C VAL A 10 18.08 -6.51 -20.00
N GLY A 11 18.20 -5.34 -20.62
CA GLY A 11 17.71 -4.06 -20.06
C GLY A 11 16.19 -3.87 -20.11
N LEU A 12 15.47 -4.59 -20.98
CA LEU A 12 14.02 -4.40 -21.17
C LEU A 12 13.13 -5.20 -20.19
N LEU A 13 13.68 -6.12 -19.40
CA LEU A 13 12.90 -7.00 -18.53
C LEU A 13 12.62 -6.47 -17.11
N THR A 14 13.15 -5.30 -16.74
CA THR A 14 13.01 -4.77 -15.37
C THR A 14 11.78 -3.87 -15.15
N LEU A 15 10.98 -3.57 -16.17
CA LEU A 15 9.77 -2.74 -16.04
C LEU A 15 8.49 -3.52 -15.70
N ALA A 16 8.54 -4.85 -15.58
CA ALA A 16 7.38 -5.65 -15.24
C ALA A 16 7.29 -5.92 -13.72
N ALA A 17 7.35 -4.88 -12.90
CA ALA A 17 6.84 -4.95 -11.53
C ALA A 17 5.32 -4.71 -11.54
N CYS A 18 4.59 -5.45 -12.39
CA CYS A 18 3.15 -5.57 -12.20
C CYS A 18 2.98 -6.50 -11.00
N GLN A 19 2.51 -5.96 -9.90
CA GLN A 19 2.13 -6.71 -8.72
C GLN A 19 1.13 -7.80 -9.12
N VAL A 20 1.58 -9.06 -9.07
CA VAL A 20 0.84 -10.24 -9.53
C VAL A 20 0.19 -10.88 -8.30
N PRO A 21 -1.08 -11.31 -8.37
CA PRO A 21 -1.73 -12.00 -7.27
C PRO A 21 -0.94 -13.23 -6.82
N THR A 22 -0.95 -13.46 -5.51
CA THR A 22 -0.32 -14.66 -4.94
C THR A 22 -0.94 -15.93 -5.52
N GLU A 23 -0.15 -17.01 -5.62
CA GLU A 23 -0.60 -18.31 -6.17
C GLU A 23 -1.86 -18.85 -5.48
N LYS A 24 -2.00 -18.65 -4.16
CA LYS A 24 -3.17 -19.09 -3.40
C LYS A 24 -4.41 -18.27 -3.77
N GLN A 25 -4.28 -16.95 -3.80
CA GLN A 25 -5.37 -16.05 -4.13
C GLN A 25 -5.83 -16.25 -5.58
N ARG A 26 -4.88 -16.45 -6.50
CA ARG A 26 -5.18 -16.77 -7.88
C ARG A 26 -6.03 -18.04 -8.01
N ARG A 27 -5.68 -19.11 -7.30
CA ARG A 27 -6.47 -20.36 -7.29
C ARG A 27 -7.88 -20.16 -6.75
N GLU A 28 -8.02 -19.33 -5.71
CA GLU A 28 -9.33 -19.01 -5.14
C GLU A 28 -10.21 -18.26 -6.15
N LEU A 29 -9.66 -17.26 -6.84
CA LEU A 29 -10.36 -16.51 -7.89
C LEU A 29 -10.69 -17.40 -9.10
N ASP A 30 -9.73 -18.22 -9.55
CA ASP A 30 -9.93 -19.18 -10.64
C ASP A 30 -11.02 -20.21 -10.31
N SER A 31 -11.15 -20.60 -9.04
CA SER A 31 -12.20 -21.53 -8.61
C SER A 31 -13.62 -20.97 -8.71
N MET A 32 -13.77 -19.65 -8.90
CA MET A 32 -15.07 -19.02 -9.10
C MET A 32 -15.53 -19.04 -10.56
N ILE A 33 -14.63 -19.31 -11.51
CA ILE A 33 -14.99 -19.40 -12.93
C ILE A 33 -16.03 -20.52 -13.12
N GLY A 34 -17.13 -20.21 -13.78
CA GLY A 34 -18.26 -21.13 -13.96
C GLY A 34 -19.24 -21.19 -12.79
N LYS A 35 -18.99 -20.49 -11.67
CA LYS A 35 -19.95 -20.39 -10.56
C LYS A 35 -20.97 -19.29 -10.77
N GLN A 36 -22.06 -19.32 -10.01
CA GLN A 36 -23.09 -18.29 -10.07
C GLN A 36 -22.72 -17.07 -9.22
N ALA A 37 -23.34 -15.93 -9.52
CA ALA A 37 -23.21 -14.71 -8.72
C ALA A 37 -23.40 -14.93 -7.22
N ALA A 38 -24.37 -15.78 -6.84
CA ALA A 38 -24.65 -16.08 -5.44
C ALA A 38 -23.46 -16.76 -4.73
N ASP A 39 -22.68 -17.58 -5.42
CA ASP A 39 -21.53 -18.26 -4.82
C ASP A 39 -20.35 -17.30 -4.63
N VAL A 40 -20.18 -16.35 -5.56
CA VAL A 40 -19.22 -15.25 -5.39
C VAL A 40 -19.60 -14.43 -4.16
N VAL A 41 -20.87 -14.05 -4.02
CA VAL A 41 -21.35 -13.26 -2.88
C VAL A 41 -21.25 -14.02 -1.56
N ARG A 42 -21.46 -15.34 -1.56
CA ARG A 42 -21.26 -16.18 -0.36
C ARG A 42 -19.79 -16.27 0.06
N THR A 43 -18.87 -16.20 -0.88
CA THR A 43 -17.43 -16.36 -0.62
C THR A 43 -16.78 -15.03 -0.26
N PHE A 44 -17.07 -13.96 -1.01
CA PHE A 44 -16.41 -12.65 -0.86
C PHE A 44 -17.29 -11.58 -0.20
N GLY A 45 -18.57 -11.87 0.05
CA GLY A 45 -19.54 -10.90 0.56
C GLY A 45 -20.21 -10.08 -0.53
N VAL A 46 -20.89 -9.00 -0.13
CA VAL A 46 -21.59 -8.11 -1.08
C VAL A 46 -20.55 -7.24 -1.82
N PRO A 47 -20.65 -7.10 -3.15
CA PRO A 47 -19.70 -6.32 -3.94
C PRO A 47 -19.73 -4.84 -3.55
N THR A 48 -18.55 -4.20 -3.54
CA THR A 48 -18.41 -2.76 -3.29
C THR A 48 -19.08 -1.95 -4.39
N ARG A 49 -18.98 -2.41 -5.64
CA ARG A 49 -19.63 -1.81 -6.81
C ARG A 49 -20.14 -2.88 -7.74
N GLN A 50 -21.24 -2.58 -8.41
CA GLN A 50 -21.80 -3.42 -9.46
C GLN A 50 -22.10 -2.59 -10.70
N PHE A 51 -21.91 -3.19 -11.87
CA PHE A 51 -22.31 -2.60 -13.15
C PHE A 51 -22.94 -3.68 -14.02
N ILE A 52 -24.09 -3.39 -14.62
CA ILE A 52 -24.84 -4.37 -15.43
C ILE A 52 -25.09 -3.75 -16.80
N THR A 53 -24.76 -4.49 -17.86
CA THR A 53 -24.98 -4.07 -19.24
C THR A 53 -25.31 -5.29 -20.11
N GLY A 54 -26.51 -5.28 -20.70
CA GLY A 54 -26.99 -6.43 -21.47
C GLY A 54 -27.00 -7.72 -20.66
N ASN A 55 -26.32 -8.74 -21.17
CA ASN A 55 -26.11 -10.04 -20.52
C ASN A 55 -24.86 -10.10 -19.64
N HIS A 56 -24.13 -9.00 -19.47
CA HIS A 56 -22.93 -8.91 -18.63
C HIS A 56 -23.25 -8.22 -17.30
N ALA A 57 -22.75 -8.78 -16.21
CA ALA A 57 -22.71 -8.15 -14.91
C ALA A 57 -21.28 -8.14 -14.38
N PHE A 58 -20.85 -7.03 -13.80
CA PHE A 58 -19.52 -6.84 -13.25
C PHE A 58 -19.64 -6.60 -11.75
N LEU A 59 -19.04 -7.48 -10.95
CA LEU A 59 -19.01 -7.38 -9.49
C LEU A 59 -17.60 -6.99 -9.06
N ALA A 60 -17.44 -5.79 -8.51
CA ALA A 60 -16.16 -5.23 -8.10
C ALA A 60 -16.03 -5.20 -6.57
N TYR A 61 -14.93 -5.75 -6.07
CA TYR A 61 -14.50 -5.77 -4.68
C TYR A 61 -13.25 -4.92 -4.57
N ILE A 62 -13.31 -3.84 -3.77
CA ILE A 62 -12.21 -2.89 -3.62
C ILE A 62 -11.68 -2.98 -2.19
N THR A 63 -10.40 -3.31 -2.07
CA THR A 63 -9.66 -3.29 -0.81
C THR A 63 -8.71 -2.10 -0.82
N GLN A 64 -8.62 -1.37 0.29
CA GLN A 64 -7.70 -0.25 0.46
C GLN A 64 -6.89 -0.44 1.74
N GLU A 65 -5.58 -0.26 1.65
CA GLU A 65 -4.68 -0.32 2.79
C GLU A 65 -3.88 0.98 2.86
N THR A 66 -3.92 1.66 4.01
CA THR A 66 -3.14 2.88 4.25
C THR A 66 -2.00 2.56 5.20
N SER A 67 -0.77 2.68 4.72
CA SER A 67 0.43 2.60 5.55
C SER A 67 0.92 4.01 5.93
N TYR A 68 1.32 4.16 7.19
CA TYR A 68 1.88 5.40 7.71
C TYR A 68 3.38 5.20 7.91
N SER A 69 4.20 5.88 7.12
CA SER A 69 5.63 5.96 7.41
C SER A 69 5.84 7.12 8.39
N SER A 70 5.81 6.86 9.70
CA SER A 70 6.34 7.82 10.66
C SER A 70 7.85 7.87 10.46
N MET A 71 8.38 8.92 9.82
CA MET A 71 9.80 9.21 9.98
C MET A 71 9.98 9.56 11.46
N PRO A 72 10.81 8.81 12.23
CA PRO A 72 11.21 9.32 13.53
C PRO A 72 11.88 10.67 13.25
N MET A 73 11.37 11.73 13.87
CA MET A 73 12.03 13.03 13.91
C MET A 73 13.27 12.91 14.81
N GLY A 74 14.20 12.05 14.41
CA GLY A 74 15.51 11.88 15.00
C GLY A 74 16.46 12.89 14.40
N GLY A 75 16.40 14.12 14.92
CA GLY A 75 17.55 15.02 14.99
C GLY A 75 17.98 15.74 13.71
N TRP A 76 17.20 16.72 13.26
CA TRP A 76 17.79 17.94 12.69
C TRP A 76 17.93 18.99 13.79
N GLY A 77 18.80 18.68 14.73
CA GLY A 77 19.24 19.52 15.83
C GLY A 77 20.49 18.87 16.35
N GLY A 78 21.65 19.47 16.06
CA GLY A 78 22.96 18.91 16.31
C GLY A 78 23.17 18.54 17.78
N GLY A 79 22.83 17.31 18.14
CA GLY A 79 23.31 16.66 19.34
C GLY A 79 24.60 15.95 18.98
N TRP A 80 25.73 16.59 19.27
CA TRP A 80 27.01 15.91 19.42
C TRP A 80 26.87 14.93 20.61
N GLY A 81 26.28 13.78 20.36
CA GLY A 81 25.99 12.75 21.34
C GLY A 81 26.47 11.41 20.82
N GLY A 82 27.78 11.31 20.55
CA GLY A 82 28.42 10.00 20.44
C GLY A 82 28.25 9.22 21.75
N PRO A 83 28.51 7.89 21.74
CA PRO A 83 28.51 7.07 22.95
C PRO A 83 29.68 7.49 23.86
N GLY A 84 29.46 8.59 24.57
CA GLY A 84 30.40 9.28 25.42
C GLY A 84 30.18 8.89 26.87
N TRP A 85 31.10 8.06 27.34
CA TRP A 85 31.48 7.84 28.72
C TRP A 85 31.31 9.09 29.60
N GLY A 86 30.63 8.91 30.73
CA GLY A 86 30.78 9.61 32.01
C GLY A 86 31.27 11.06 32.06
N GLY A 87 30.45 11.91 32.69
CA GLY A 87 30.91 13.05 33.49
C GLY A 87 30.88 14.40 32.77
N GLY A 88 30.05 15.31 33.27
CA GLY A 88 30.05 16.70 32.82
C GLY A 88 29.20 17.57 33.74
N TRP A 89 29.86 18.21 34.69
CA TRP A 89 29.28 19.13 35.67
C TRP A 89 28.88 20.46 35.02
N GLY A 90 27.77 21.05 35.47
CA GLY A 90 27.44 22.45 35.26
C GLY A 90 25.97 22.63 34.87
N GLY A 91 25.13 23.37 35.58
CA GLY A 91 25.30 24.21 36.75
C GLY A 91 23.88 24.65 37.16
N GLY A 92 23.65 24.81 38.46
CA GLY A 92 22.36 25.20 39.00
C GLY A 92 21.89 26.57 38.48
N GLY A 93 20.58 26.71 38.31
CA GLY A 93 19.96 27.97 37.93
C GLY A 93 18.45 27.90 38.03
N TRP A 94 17.94 28.15 39.23
CA TRP A 94 16.53 28.47 39.47
C TRP A 94 16.22 29.78 38.75
N GLY A 95 15.59 29.69 37.57
CA GLY A 95 15.20 30.85 36.76
C GLY A 95 13.68 30.94 36.64
N TRP A 96 13.03 31.52 37.64
CA TRP A 96 11.75 32.21 37.43
C TRP A 96 12.05 33.47 36.61
N GLY A 97 11.72 33.45 35.33
CA GLY A 97 11.94 34.58 34.43
C GLY A 97 11.06 34.45 33.20
N GLY A 98 10.04 35.31 33.13
CA GLY A 98 9.03 35.30 32.08
C GLY A 98 9.63 35.52 30.68
N GLY A 99 9.20 34.68 29.75
CA GLY A 99 9.38 34.88 28.31
C GLY A 99 8.08 34.49 27.61
N TRP A 100 7.31 35.49 27.22
CA TRP A 100 6.20 35.32 26.29
C TRP A 100 6.78 34.84 24.95
N GLY A 101 6.67 33.55 24.67
CA GLY A 101 7.17 32.92 23.45
C GLY A 101 6.32 31.71 23.13
N GLY A 102 5.38 31.91 22.20
CA GLY A 102 4.46 30.89 21.75
C GLY A 102 5.16 29.64 21.25
N GLY A 103 4.55 28.50 21.53
CA GLY A 103 5.02 27.22 21.05
C GLY A 103 4.31 26.10 21.76
N TRP A 104 2.99 26.01 21.58
CA TRP A 104 2.30 24.73 21.70
C TRP A 104 2.97 23.81 20.68
N GLY A 105 3.98 23.06 21.13
CA GLY A 105 4.67 22.07 20.34
C GLY A 105 3.73 20.90 20.10
N TRP A 106 2.77 21.11 19.20
CA TRP A 106 2.14 20.04 18.43
C TRP A 106 3.25 19.37 17.63
N GLY A 107 3.98 18.47 18.28
CA GLY A 107 4.91 17.54 17.66
C GLY A 107 4.12 16.51 16.87
N GLY A 108 3.43 16.95 15.82
CA GLY A 108 2.83 16.06 14.85
C GLY A 108 3.96 15.35 14.13
N SER A 109 4.08 14.05 14.34
CA SER A 109 4.89 13.20 13.46
C SER A 109 4.44 13.49 12.02
N MET A 110 5.34 14.05 11.20
CA MET A 110 5.11 14.18 9.77
C MET A 110 5.24 12.79 9.16
N GLY A 111 4.20 11.98 9.34
CA GLY A 111 4.06 10.69 8.70
C GLY A 111 3.51 10.87 7.31
N THR A 112 4.19 10.35 6.29
CA THR A 112 3.59 10.21 4.96
C THR A 112 2.62 9.04 5.01
N ALA A 113 1.37 9.27 4.59
CA ALA A 113 0.39 8.22 4.41
C ALA A 113 0.41 7.75 2.96
N TYR A 114 0.72 6.48 2.73
CA TYR A 114 0.60 5.83 1.43
C TYR A 114 -0.65 4.97 1.44
N THR A 115 -1.55 5.19 0.49
CA THR A 115 -2.76 4.37 0.34
C THR A 115 -2.65 3.53 -0.91
N TYR A 116 -2.68 2.22 -0.72
CA TYR A 116 -2.69 1.23 -1.78
C TYR A 116 -4.12 0.74 -1.99
N SER A 117 -4.49 0.47 -3.23
CA SER A 117 -5.81 -0.04 -3.58
C SER A 117 -5.71 -1.28 -4.45
N CYS A 118 -6.55 -2.28 -4.19
CA CYS A 118 -6.71 -3.45 -5.05
C CYS A 118 -8.18 -3.65 -5.37
N GLN A 119 -8.51 -3.65 -6.65
CA GLN A 119 -9.85 -3.95 -7.15
C GLN A 119 -9.85 -5.31 -7.84
N THR A 120 -10.63 -6.25 -7.31
CA THR A 120 -10.95 -7.52 -7.99
C THR A 120 -12.33 -7.40 -8.63
N THR A 121 -12.41 -7.63 -9.94
CA THR A 121 -13.68 -7.57 -10.68
C THR A 121 -13.98 -8.94 -11.27
N PHE A 122 -15.14 -9.49 -10.95
CA PHE A 122 -15.69 -10.66 -11.63
C PHE A 122 -16.62 -10.20 -12.74
N GLU A 123 -16.43 -10.75 -13.93
CA GLU A 123 -17.39 -10.63 -15.02
C GLU A 123 -18.28 -11.85 -15.03
N LEU A 124 -19.59 -11.61 -15.16
CA LEU A 124 -20.59 -12.64 -15.25
C LEU A 124 -21.34 -12.47 -16.56
N VAL A 125 -21.49 -13.57 -17.29
CA VAL A 125 -22.31 -13.63 -18.49
C VAL A 125 -23.48 -14.53 -18.20
N ASN A 126 -24.71 -14.02 -18.35
CA ASN A 126 -25.94 -14.75 -17.99
C ASN A 126 -25.95 -15.24 -16.53
N GLY A 127 -25.35 -14.48 -15.61
CA GLY A 127 -25.31 -14.81 -14.17
C GLY A 127 -24.24 -15.83 -13.76
N VAL A 128 -23.40 -16.29 -14.69
CA VAL A 128 -22.28 -17.20 -14.45
C VAL A 128 -20.96 -16.47 -14.64
N VAL A 129 -20.01 -16.63 -13.73
CA VAL A 129 -18.69 -16.02 -13.80
C VAL A 129 -17.95 -16.53 -15.04
N SER A 130 -17.66 -15.63 -15.98
CA SER A 130 -16.89 -15.91 -17.20
C SER A 130 -15.40 -15.64 -17.00
N SER A 131 -15.07 -14.58 -16.27
CA SER A 131 -13.70 -14.11 -16.09
C SER A 131 -13.55 -13.32 -14.79
N TRP A 132 -12.29 -13.09 -14.39
CA TRP A 132 -11.96 -12.16 -13.33
C TRP A 132 -10.72 -11.36 -13.69
N THR A 133 -10.60 -10.17 -13.12
CA THR A 133 -9.42 -9.30 -13.29
C THR A 133 -9.09 -8.58 -11.99
N MET A 134 -7.81 -8.29 -11.80
CA MET A 134 -7.31 -7.49 -10.69
C MET A 134 -6.63 -6.24 -11.22
N ARG A 135 -6.89 -5.10 -10.57
CA ARG A 135 -6.29 -3.81 -10.92
C ARG A 135 -6.02 -3.00 -9.66
N GLY A 136 -4.83 -2.42 -9.60
CA GLY A 136 -4.44 -1.52 -8.52
C GLY A 136 -2.98 -1.73 -8.13
N ASP A 137 -2.52 -0.90 -7.22
CA ASP A 137 -1.17 -0.87 -6.66
C ASP A 137 -1.05 -1.64 -5.33
N GLY A 138 -2.17 -2.09 -4.77
CA GLY A 138 -2.25 -2.96 -3.60
C GLY A 138 -2.61 -4.42 -3.92
N CYS A 139 -2.64 -4.77 -5.22
CA CYS A 139 -2.66 -6.17 -5.67
C CYS A 139 -1.20 -6.66 -5.77
#